data_AF-A0A956YVJ9-F1
#
_entry.id   AF-A0A956YVJ9-F1
#
_cell.length_a   1.000
_cell.length_b   1.000
_cell.length_c   1.000
_cell.angle_alpha   90.00
_cell.angle_beta   90.00
_cell.angle_gamma   90.00
#
_symmetry.space_group_name_H-M   'P 1'
#
loop_
_entity.id
_entity.type
_entity.pdbx_description
1 polymer ?
#
loop_
_entity_poly.entity_id
_entity_poly.type
_entity_poly.pdbx_seq_one_letter_code
_entity_poly.pdbx_strand_id
1 'polypeptide(L)' 'MQAAAPKSSRTFIYLAAVTVALTVGLIVFGAIVRVTDSGLGCGNDWPLCHGSIIPPLDNITAWIEWLHRL' A
#
# COMPACT_ATOMS: atom_id res chain seq x y z
N MET A 1 -41.65 1.86 -19.73
CA MET A 1 -40.61 1.64 -18.69
C MET A 1 -39.49 0.83 -19.32
N GLN A 2 -38.43 1.46 -19.84
CA GLN A 2 -37.20 0.75 -20.23
C GLN A 2 -36.04 1.49 -19.56
N ALA A 3 -35.54 0.92 -18.47
CA ALA A 3 -34.30 1.38 -17.85
C ALA A 3 -33.16 0.91 -18.75
N ALA A 4 -32.46 1.85 -19.39
CA ALA A 4 -31.24 1.55 -20.12
C ALA A 4 -30.23 0.92 -19.16
N ALA A 5 -29.82 -0.33 -19.42
CA ALA A 5 -28.77 -0.99 -18.65
C ALA A 5 -27.49 -0.13 -18.69
N PRO A 6 -26.82 0.13 -17.56
CA PRO A 6 -25.59 0.92 -17.56
C PRO A 6 -24.56 0.22 -18.45
N LYS A 7 -24.04 0.92 -19.45
CA LYS A 7 -22.97 0.42 -20.31
C LYS A 7 -21.70 0.34 -19.46
N SER A 8 -21.49 -0.80 -18.80
CA SER A 8 -20.31 -1.02 -17.99
C SER A 8 -19.07 -0.89 -18.86
N SER A 9 -18.33 0.19 -18.66
CA SER A 9 -17.09 0.44 -19.39
C SER A 9 -16.09 -0.63 -18.98
N ARG A 10 -15.58 -1.41 -19.94
CA ARG A 10 -14.56 -2.45 -19.67
C ARG A 10 -13.34 -1.86 -18.95
N THR A 11 -12.99 -0.61 -19.25
CA THR A 11 -11.95 0.15 -18.55
C THR A 11 -12.29 0.37 -17.09
N PHE A 12 -13.54 0.69 -16.76
CA PHE A 12 -13.97 0.86 -15.37
C PHE A 12 -13.88 -0.44 -14.59
N ILE A 13 -14.37 -1.56 -15.14
CA ILE A 13 -14.23 -2.88 -14.50
C ILE A 13 -12.75 -3.23 -14.30
N TYR A 14 -11.91 -2.99 -15.30
CA TYR A 14 -10.47 -3.26 -15.22
C TYR A 14 -9.81 -2.44 -14.11
N LEU A 15 -10.04 -1.13 -14.08
CA LEU A 15 -9.50 -0.25 -13.03
C LEU A 15 -10.00 -0.67 -11.64
N ALA A 16 -11.29 -0.98 -11.51
CA ALA A 16 -11.85 -1.46 -10.24
C ALA A 16 -11.20 -2.78 -9.79
N ALA A 17 -10.99 -3.73 -10.70
CA ALA A 17 -10.34 -5.00 -10.40
C ALA A 17 -8.87 -4.81 -9.99
N VAL A 18 -8.13 -3.93 -10.70
CA VAL A 18 -6.74 -3.58 -10.35
C VAL A 18 -6.69 -2.95 -8.96
N THR A 19 -7.57 -1.98 -8.67
CA THR A 19 -7.61 -1.35 -7.34
C THR A 19 -7.90 -2.36 -6.25
N VAL A 20 -8.86 -3.28 -6.44
CA VAL A 20 -9.14 -4.33 -5.46
C VAL A 20 -7.91 -5.23 -5.26
N ALA A 21 -7.25 -5.64 -6.35
CA ALA A 21 -6.05 -6.47 -6.25
C ALA A 21 -4.91 -5.76 -5.50
N LEU A 22 -4.68 -4.47 -5.78
CA LEU A 22 -3.69 -3.65 -5.09
C LEU A 22 -4.02 -3.49 -3.61
N THR A 23 -5.28 -3.22 -3.26
CA THR A 23 -5.72 -3.11 -1.86
C THR A 23 -5.52 -4.41 -1.10
N VAL A 24 -5.89 -5.54 -1.69
CA VAL A 24 -5.65 -6.86 -1.08
C VAL A 24 -4.15 -7.11 -0.90
N GLY A 25 -3.33 -6.77 -1.89
CA GLY A 25 -1.87 -6.81 -1.78
C GLY A 25 -1.34 -5.95 -0.64
N LEU A 26 -1.86 -4.73 -0.48
CA LEU A 26 -1.47 -3.81 0.58
C LEU A 26 -1.84 -4.34 1.98
N ILE A 27 -3.02 -4.97 2.11
CA ILE A 27 -3.44 -5.63 3.37
C ILE A 27 -2.45 -6.75 3.74
N VAL A 28 -2.09 -7.60 2.78
CA VAL A 28 -1.11 -8.67 2.99
C VAL A 28 0.24 -8.08 3.37
N PHE A 29 0.67 -7.00 2.72
CA PHE A 29 1.91 -6.34 3.05
C PHE A 29 1.90 -5.74 4.46
N GLY A 30 0.79 -5.16 4.91
CA GLY A 30 0.62 -4.71 6.30
C GLY A 30 0.71 -5.86 7.31
N ALA A 31 0.20 -7.05 6.95
CA ALA A 31 0.40 -8.25 7.77
C ALA A 31 1.88 -8.64 7.84
N ILE A 32 2.64 -8.51 6.74
CA ILE A 32 4.10 -8.73 6.72
C ILE A 32 4.80 -7.79 7.71
N VAL A 33 4.54 -6.47 7.63
CA VAL A 33 5.08 -5.48 8.58
C VAL A 33 4.84 -5.90 10.03
N ARG A 34 3.65 -6.42 10.32
CA ARG A 34 3.29 -6.87 11.67
C ARG A 34 4.06 -8.11 12.10
N VAL A 35 4.21 -9.13 11.24
CA VAL A 35 4.90 -10.38 11.60
C VAL A 35 6.42 -10.24 11.61
N THR A 36 6.98 -9.31 10.84
CA THR A 36 8.42 -8.98 10.87
C THR A 36 8.76 -7.94 11.95
N ASP A 37 7.78 -7.56 12.79
CA ASP A 37 7.90 -6.54 13.84
C ASP A 37 8.49 -5.21 13.32
N SER A 38 8.24 -4.89 12.05
CA SER A 38 8.80 -3.72 11.37
C SER A 38 7.93 -2.47 11.52
N GLY A 39 6.87 -2.52 12.33
CA GLY A 39 5.91 -1.40 12.48
C GLY A 39 6.46 -0.14 13.14
N LEU A 40 7.71 -0.16 13.60
CA LEU A 40 8.45 0.97 14.17
C LEU A 40 9.83 1.15 13.51
N GLY A 41 10.02 0.61 12.30
CA GLY A 41 11.25 0.74 11.52
C GLY A 41 11.64 2.19 11.21
N CYS A 42 10.69 3.09 11.00
CA CYS A 42 10.87 4.54 10.85
C CYS A 42 10.46 5.33 12.11
N GLY A 43 10.16 4.64 13.21
CA GLY A 43 9.64 5.26 14.42
C GLY A 43 8.26 5.87 14.23
N ASN A 44 8.03 7.06 14.79
CA ASN A 44 6.77 7.79 14.66
C ASN A 44 6.79 8.82 13.52
N ASP A 45 7.86 8.83 12.72
CA ASP A 45 8.12 9.86 11.74
C ASP A 45 7.72 9.38 10.33
N TRP A 46 6.82 10.13 9.70
CA TRP A 46 6.43 9.99 8.30
C TRP A 46 6.01 11.38 7.79
N PRO A 47 6.43 11.84 6.60
CA PRO A 47 7.12 11.12 5.52
C PRO A 47 8.65 11.07 5.64
N LEU A 48 9.24 11.75 6.64
CA LEU A 48 10.68 11.64 6.91
C LEU A 48 10.90 10.45 7.84
N CYS A 49 11.70 9.48 7.41
CA CYS A 49 12.17 8.35 8.21
C CYS A 49 13.58 8.68 8.73
N HIS A 50 13.73 8.91 10.05
CA HIS A 50 15.01 9.32 10.67
C HIS A 50 15.65 10.57 10.03
N GLY A 51 14.84 11.55 9.63
CA GLY A 51 15.31 12.79 9.02
C GLY A 51 15.59 12.73 7.51
N SER A 52 15.38 11.58 6.86
CA SER A 52 15.49 11.41 5.40
C SER A 52 14.18 10.89 4.81
N ILE A 53 13.83 11.31 3.59
CA ILE A 53 12.66 10.75 2.88
C ILE A 53 12.90 9.31 2.43
N ILE A 54 14.16 8.95 2.14
CA ILE A 54 14.53 7.61 1.73
C ILE A 54 15.29 6.95 2.89
N PRO A 55 14.84 5.79 3.39
CA PRO A 55 15.53 5.08 4.46
C PRO A 55 16.96 4.70 4.05
N PRO A 56 17.91 4.66 4.99
CA PRO A 56 19.25 4.16 4.71
C PRO A 56 19.22 2.65 4.45
N LEU A 57 20.12 2.14 3.60
CA LEU A 57 20.12 0.73 3.13
C LEU A 57 20.52 -0.29 4.21
N ASP A 58 21.02 0.18 5.35
CA ASP A 58 21.42 -0.63 6.50
C ASP A 58 20.23 -1.08 7.37
N ASN A 59 19.04 -0.50 7.18
CA ASN A 59 17.86 -0.78 7.99
C ASN A 59 16.69 -1.35 7.18
N ILE A 60 16.65 -2.68 7.04
CA ILE A 60 15.59 -3.39 6.31
C ILE A 60 14.19 -3.16 6.92
N THR A 61 14.08 -3.00 8.25
CA THR A 61 12.78 -2.81 8.90
C THR A 61 12.21 -1.43 8.58
N ALA A 62 13.08 -0.41 8.49
CA ALA A 62 12.71 0.92 8.00
C ALA A 62 12.21 0.87 6.55
N TRP A 63 12.86 0.09 5.68
CA TRP A 63 12.41 -0.09 4.29
C TRP A 63 11.05 -0.78 4.20
N ILE A 64 10.82 -1.83 4.99
CA ILE A 64 9.56 -2.57 5.02
C ILE A 64 8.41 -1.65 5.48
N GLU A 65 8.62 -0.86 6.53
CA GLU A 65 7.61 0.09 7.01
C GLU A 65 7.36 1.21 6.00
N TRP A 66 8.43 1.83 5.50
CA TRP A 66 8.36 2.96 4.58
C TRP A 66 7.65 2.58 3.28
N LEU A 67 7.96 1.41 2.71
CA LEU A 67 7.29 0.91 1.50
C LEU A 67 5.81 0.61 1.74
N HIS A 68 5.43 0.17 2.94
CA HIS A 68 4.01 -0.11 3.24
C HIS A 68 3.19 1.18 3.36
N ARG A 69 3.82 2.29 3.76
CA ARG A 69 3.19 3.60 3.92
C ARG A 69 3.18 4.45 2.63
N LEU A 70 3.86 4.00 1.57
CA LEU A 70 3.92 4.66 0.25
C LEU A 70 2.71 4.26 -0.62
#